data_AF-A0A529TPU0-F1
#
_entry.id   AF-A0A529TPU0-F1
#
_cell.length_a   1.000
_cell.length_b   1.000
_cell.length_c   1.000
_cell.angle_alpha   90.00
_cell.angle_beta   90.00
_cell.angle_gamma   90.00
#
_symmetry.space_group_name_H-M   'P 1'
#
loop_
_entity.id
_entity.type
_entity.pdbx_description
1 polymer ?
#
loop_
_entity_poly.entity_id
_entity_poly.type
_entity_poly.pdbx_seq_one_letter_code
_entity_poly.pdbx_strand_id
1 'polypeptide(L)'
;TVGQVRVEPNLPAIIPAKVSFMIDARHPDPDAVQRLYTLHENLIREVGDRRGLQVKITVLENQAPLICHPEIVAAIKATADEQGIRLGALPSGGSHDTQQMSRIARAGMIFVRSKDGRSHTPEEFSSIADIVDGIKVLAGTLYRLAYL
;
A
#
# COMPACT_ATOMS: atom_id res chain seq x y z
N THR A 1 9.33 3.78 5.41
CA THR A 1 10.10 2.57 5.78
C THR A 1 11.41 2.54 5.04
N VAL A 2 12.52 2.18 5.69
CA VAL A 2 13.78 1.80 5.03
C VAL A 2 13.89 0.28 5.11
N GLY A 3 13.42 -0.41 4.06
CA GLY A 3 13.34 -1.87 4.04
C GLY A 3 14.58 -2.57 3.51
N GLN A 4 15.44 -1.85 2.79
CA GLN A 4 16.67 -2.37 2.21
C GLN A 4 17.80 -1.36 2.41
N VAL A 5 18.94 -1.85 2.89
CA VAL A 5 20.20 -1.11 2.99
C VAL A 5 21.32 -2.00 2.47
N ARG A 6 22.15 -1.46 1.59
CA ARG A 6 23.36 -2.08 1.09
C ARG A 6 24.53 -1.18 1.45
N VAL A 7 25.44 -1.71 2.26
CA VAL A 7 26.68 -1.06 2.64
C VAL A 7 27.80 -1.66 1.79
N GLU A 8 28.74 -0.84 1.33
CA GLU A 8 29.88 -1.27 0.52
C GLU A 8 31.16 -0.61 1.09
N PRO A 9 32.26 -1.37 1.34
CA PRO A 9 32.42 -2.81 1.09
C PRO A 9 31.83 -3.72 2.19
N ASN A 10 31.28 -3.16 3.28
CA ASN A 10 30.69 -3.91 4.41
C ASN A 10 31.67 -4.83 5.14
N LEU A 11 32.88 -4.34 5.43
CA LEU A 11 33.91 -5.08 6.16
C LEU A 11 34.14 -4.46 7.56
N PRO A 12 34.34 -5.25 8.63
CA PRO A 12 34.33 -4.76 10.02
C PRO A 12 35.33 -3.64 10.35
N ALA A 13 36.48 -3.63 9.66
CA ALA A 13 37.57 -2.69 9.91
C ALA A 13 37.73 -1.62 8.81
N ILE A 14 36.80 -1.55 7.85
CA ILE A 14 36.90 -0.63 6.71
C ILE A 14 35.72 0.33 6.73
N ILE A 15 36.02 1.64 6.70
CA ILE A 15 35.01 2.69 6.60
C ILE A 15 34.21 2.47 5.30
N PRO A 16 32.86 2.44 5.35
CA PRO A 16 32.05 2.30 4.15
C PRO A 16 32.34 3.40 3.12
N ALA A 17 32.60 2.99 1.88
CA ALA A 17 32.81 3.90 0.76
C ALA A 17 31.46 4.34 0.14
N LYS A 18 30.43 3.51 0.25
CA LYS A 18 29.10 3.78 -0.31
C LYS A 18 28.02 3.07 0.48
N VAL A 19 26.88 3.74 0.64
CA VAL A 19 25.66 3.14 1.15
C VAL A 19 24.53 3.43 0.17
N SER A 20 23.81 2.39 -0.24
CA SER A 20 22.58 2.49 -1.03
C SER A 20 21.43 2.02 -0.16
N PHE A 21 20.31 2.74 -0.12
CA PHE A 21 19.13 2.30 0.62
C PHE A 21 17.85 2.70 -0.11
N MET A 22 16.77 1.98 0.18
CA MET A 22 15.45 2.27 -0.40
C MET A 22 14.52 2.87 0.65
N ILE A 23 13.81 3.92 0.27
CA ILE A 23 12.73 4.50 1.08
C ILE A 23 11.40 4.15 0.41
N ASP A 24 10.52 3.51 1.17
CA ASP A 24 9.11 3.35 0.84
C ASP A 24 8.28 4.30 1.72
N ALA A 25 7.51 5.18 1.09
CA ALA A 25 6.79 6.26 1.73
C ALA A 25 5.40 6.38 1.09
N ARG A 26 4.35 6.33 1.91
CA ARG A 26 2.96 6.24 1.46
C ARG A 26 2.08 7.14 2.31
N HIS A 27 1.11 7.82 1.68
CA HIS A 27 0.07 8.56 2.37
C HIS A 27 -1.17 8.68 1.48
N PRO A 28 -2.41 8.57 2.01
CA PRO A 28 -3.63 8.66 1.20
C PRO A 28 -3.92 10.09 0.67
N ASP A 29 -3.46 11.12 1.37
CA ASP A 29 -3.48 12.52 0.89
C ASP A 29 -2.29 12.81 -0.06
N PRO A 30 -2.56 13.17 -1.33
CA PRO A 30 -1.54 13.51 -2.32
C PRO A 30 -0.60 14.66 -1.89
N ASP A 31 -1.12 15.66 -1.20
CA ASP A 31 -0.31 16.80 -0.78
C ASP A 31 0.61 16.41 0.37
N ALA A 32 0.13 15.57 1.29
CA ALA A 32 0.93 15.05 2.37
C ALA A 32 2.07 14.14 1.89
N VAL A 33 1.83 13.26 0.91
CA VAL A 33 2.92 12.42 0.36
C VAL A 33 3.95 13.27 -0.36
N GLN A 34 3.54 14.31 -1.08
CA GLN A 34 4.47 15.22 -1.75
C GLN A 34 5.33 16.00 -0.75
N ARG A 35 4.73 16.53 0.34
CA ARG A 35 5.48 17.15 1.44
C ARG A 35 6.47 16.19 2.06
N LEU A 36 6.07 14.94 2.25
CA LEU A 36 6.91 13.90 2.82
C LEU A 36 8.11 13.61 1.90
N TYR A 37 7.94 13.49 0.58
CA TYR A 37 9.04 13.32 -0.36
C TYR A 37 10.02 14.49 -0.34
N THR A 38 9.52 15.73 -0.38
CA THR A 38 10.35 16.93 -0.29
C THR A 38 11.15 16.96 1.00
N LEU A 39 10.54 16.61 2.13
CA LEU A 39 11.23 16.54 3.42
C LEU A 39 12.37 15.51 3.42
N HIS A 40 12.13 14.31 2.88
CA HIS A 40 13.16 13.28 2.77
C HIS A 40 14.32 13.74 1.90
N GLU A 41 14.03 14.26 0.70
CA GLU A 41 15.06 14.71 -0.22
C GLU A 41 15.92 15.82 0.39
N ASN A 42 15.29 16.83 0.99
CA ASN A 42 16.00 17.94 1.63
C ASN A 42 16.89 17.46 2.77
N LEU A 43 16.38 16.58 3.64
CA LEU A 43 17.14 16.04 4.75
C LEU A 43 18.33 15.19 4.28
N ILE A 44 18.15 14.36 3.24
CA ILE A 44 19.23 13.54 2.69
C ILE A 44 20.34 14.43 2.12
N ARG A 45 19.96 15.50 1.39
CA ARG A 45 20.92 16.46 0.83
C ARG A 45 21.65 17.25 1.93
N GLU A 46 20.93 17.77 2.91
CA GLU A 46 21.51 18.48 4.06
C GLU A 46 22.54 17.61 4.81
N VAL A 47 22.19 16.36 5.10
CA VAL A 47 23.10 15.42 5.76
C VAL A 47 24.31 15.12 4.87
N GLY A 48 24.09 14.95 3.56
CA GLY A 48 25.15 14.76 2.57
C GLY A 48 26.16 15.90 2.58
N ASP A 49 25.68 17.14 2.45
CA ASP A 49 26.50 18.35 2.42
C ASP A 49 27.28 18.52 3.74
N ARG A 50 26.60 18.38 4.88
CA ARG A 50 27.23 18.48 6.22
C ARG A 50 28.33 17.44 6.43
N ARG A 51 28.26 16.29 5.75
CA ARG A 51 29.23 15.19 5.87
C ARG A 51 30.22 15.12 4.70
N GLY A 52 30.12 16.02 3.72
CA GLY A 52 30.96 15.98 2.51
C GLY A 52 30.73 14.75 1.64
N LEU A 53 29.51 14.22 1.61
CA LEU A 53 29.14 13.02 0.84
C LEU A 53 28.48 13.40 -0.48
N GLN A 54 28.75 12.61 -1.52
CA GLN A 54 28.00 12.69 -2.76
C GLN A 54 26.66 11.97 -2.62
N VAL A 55 25.56 12.65 -2.99
CA VAL A 55 24.20 12.13 -2.90
C VAL A 55 23.61 11.97 -4.30
N LYS A 56 23.10 10.77 -4.59
CA LYS A 56 22.26 10.50 -5.76
C LYS A 56 20.93 9.92 -5.29
N ILE A 57 19.83 10.54 -5.73
CA ILE A 57 18.46 10.10 -5.44
C ILE A 57 17.80 9.75 -6.78
N THR A 58 17.14 8.59 -6.83
CA THR A 58 16.35 8.15 -7.98
C THR A 58 14.97 7.74 -7.49
N VAL A 59 13.92 8.30 -8.09
CA VAL A 59 12.55 7.84 -7.87
C VAL A 59 12.32 6.60 -8.73
N LEU A 60 12.14 5.44 -8.08
CA LEU A 60 11.87 4.18 -8.77
C LEU A 60 10.39 4.04 -9.16
N GLU A 61 9.50 4.50 -8.28
CA GLU A 61 8.07 4.42 -8.47
C GLU A 61 7.40 5.62 -7.79
N ASN A 62 6.40 6.20 -8.45
CA ASN A 62 5.56 7.25 -7.90
C ASN A 62 4.11 7.03 -8.33
N GLN A 63 3.30 6.53 -7.41
CA GLN A 63 1.89 6.22 -7.64
C GLN A 63 1.01 7.16 -6.81
N ALA A 64 0.08 7.85 -7.48
CA ALA A 64 -0.92 8.66 -6.80
C ALA A 64 -1.92 7.76 -6.03
N PRO A 65 -2.41 8.21 -4.86
CA PRO A 65 -3.50 7.53 -4.16
C PRO A 65 -4.72 7.35 -5.07
N LEU A 66 -5.34 6.18 -5.01
CA LEU A 66 -6.55 5.85 -5.77
C LEU A 66 -7.76 5.77 -4.85
N ILE A 67 -8.86 6.40 -5.25
CA ILE A 67 -10.17 6.20 -4.64
C ILE A 67 -10.93 5.11 -5.41
N CYS A 68 -11.42 4.10 -4.70
CA CYS A 68 -12.27 3.06 -5.29
C CYS A 68 -13.55 3.69 -5.87
N HIS A 69 -14.02 3.16 -6.99
CA HIS A 69 -15.14 3.74 -7.73
C HIS A 69 -16.42 3.74 -6.85
N PRO A 70 -17.13 4.88 -6.68
CA PRO A 70 -18.26 4.99 -5.76
C PRO A 70 -19.37 3.94 -5.96
N GLU A 71 -19.75 3.67 -7.21
CA GLU A 71 -20.76 2.63 -7.49
C GLU A 71 -20.32 1.21 -7.13
N ILE A 72 -19.03 0.87 -7.28
CA ILE A 72 -18.52 -0.43 -6.84
C ILE A 72 -18.56 -0.52 -5.32
N VAL A 73 -18.15 0.54 -4.62
CA VAL A 73 -18.20 0.62 -3.15
C VAL A 73 -19.65 0.53 -2.66
N ALA A 74 -20.60 1.19 -3.33
CA ALA A 74 -22.01 1.13 -3.02
C ALA A 74 -22.60 -0.28 -3.22
N ALA A 75 -22.23 -0.96 -4.32
CA ALA A 75 -22.65 -2.34 -4.58
C ALA A 75 -22.11 -3.32 -3.52
N ILE A 76 -20.86 -3.15 -3.09
CA ILE A 76 -20.25 -3.94 -2.00
C ILE A 76 -21.05 -3.72 -0.70
N LYS A 77 -21.32 -2.46 -0.36
CA LYS A 77 -22.03 -2.11 0.87
C LYS A 77 -23.45 -2.69 0.89
N ALA A 78 -24.21 -2.47 -0.18
CA ALA A 78 -25.58 -2.97 -0.29
C ALA A 78 -25.62 -4.51 -0.17
N THR A 79 -24.70 -5.20 -0.86
CA THR A 79 -24.61 -6.67 -0.80
C THR A 79 -24.32 -7.17 0.61
N ALA A 80 -23.37 -6.55 1.32
CA ALA A 80 -23.03 -6.99 2.67
C ALA A 80 -24.16 -6.70 3.66
N ASP A 81 -24.85 -5.56 3.53
CA ASP A 81 -26.01 -5.20 4.35
C ASP A 81 -27.14 -6.23 4.17
N GLU A 82 -27.42 -6.65 2.93
CA GLU A 82 -28.42 -7.70 2.61
C GLU A 82 -28.03 -9.08 3.17
N GLN A 83 -26.74 -9.38 3.23
CA GLN A 83 -26.22 -10.64 3.78
C GLN A 83 -26.05 -10.61 5.31
N GLY A 84 -26.31 -9.47 5.97
CA GLY A 84 -26.09 -9.29 7.40
C GLY A 84 -24.61 -9.31 7.80
N ILE A 85 -23.70 -9.04 6.86
CA ILE A 85 -22.25 -9.05 7.09
C ILE A 85 -21.78 -7.63 7.44
N ARG A 86 -21.19 -7.46 8.62
CA ARG A 86 -20.68 -6.16 9.07
C ARG A 86 -19.44 -5.74 8.28
N LEU A 87 -19.51 -4.57 7.65
CA LEU A 87 -18.37 -3.93 6.99
C LEU A 87 -17.77 -2.78 7.79
N GLY A 88 -16.49 -2.51 7.50
CA GLY A 88 -15.80 -1.26 7.82
C GLY A 88 -15.12 -0.71 6.56
N ALA A 89 -14.91 0.60 6.52
CA ALA A 89 -14.12 1.23 5.46
C ALA A 89 -12.69 1.46 5.95
N LEU A 90 -11.70 1.11 5.13
CA LEU A 90 -10.30 1.40 5.40
C LEU A 90 -9.56 1.76 4.10
N PRO A 91 -8.56 2.65 4.15
CA PRO A 91 -7.63 2.79 3.04
C PRO A 91 -6.75 1.53 2.94
N SER A 92 -6.43 1.11 1.72
CA SER A 92 -5.40 0.08 1.52
C SER A 92 -4.02 0.67 1.77
N GLY A 93 -3.27 0.09 2.70
CA GLY A 93 -1.86 0.42 2.90
C GLY A 93 -0.93 -0.22 1.87
N GLY A 94 -1.37 -1.31 1.23
CA GLY A 94 -0.64 -2.06 0.20
C GLY A 94 -0.93 -1.55 -1.21
N SER A 95 0.04 -1.70 -2.11
CA SER A 95 -0.20 -1.64 -3.55
C SER A 95 -0.83 -2.96 -4.02
N HIS A 96 -1.84 -2.86 -4.89
CA HIS A 96 -2.56 -3.99 -5.45
C HIS A 96 -2.80 -3.77 -6.94
N ASP A 97 -2.96 -4.84 -7.71
CA ASP A 97 -3.25 -4.76 -9.15
C ASP A 97 -4.49 -3.92 -9.46
N THR A 98 -5.43 -3.82 -8.51
CA THR A 98 -6.60 -2.94 -8.58
C THR A 98 -6.25 -1.50 -8.92
N GLN A 99 -5.08 -0.99 -8.49
CA GLN A 99 -4.59 0.36 -8.81
C GLN A 99 -4.24 0.54 -10.29
N GLN A 100 -3.82 -0.53 -10.97
CA GLN A 100 -3.59 -0.49 -12.42
C GLN A 100 -4.90 -0.72 -13.16
N MET A 101 -5.72 -1.66 -12.69
CA MET A 101 -7.02 -1.96 -13.28
C MET A 101 -7.97 -0.75 -13.28
N SER A 102 -7.90 0.11 -12.26
CA SER A 102 -8.71 1.32 -12.18
C SER A 102 -8.45 2.35 -13.29
N ARG A 103 -7.35 2.20 -14.06
CA ARG A 103 -7.05 3.05 -15.21
C ARG A 103 -7.90 2.71 -16.44
N ILE A 104 -8.44 1.49 -16.51
CA ILE A 104 -9.17 0.97 -17.67
C ILE A 104 -10.58 0.51 -17.33
N ALA A 105 -10.92 0.38 -16.05
CA ALA A 105 -12.23 -0.04 -15.60
C ALA A 105 -12.58 0.55 -14.23
N ARG A 106 -13.86 0.49 -13.87
CA ARG A 106 -14.33 0.80 -12.51
C ARG A 106 -13.80 -0.27 -11.58
N ALA A 107 -13.17 0.13 -10.48
CA ALA A 107 -12.49 -0.79 -9.59
C ALA A 107 -12.85 -0.54 -8.12
N GLY A 108 -12.89 -1.60 -7.33
CA GLY A 108 -13.09 -1.58 -5.88
C GLY A 108 -12.48 -2.82 -5.25
N MET A 109 -12.32 -2.79 -3.93
CA MET A 109 -11.69 -3.87 -3.17
C MET A 109 -12.58 -4.32 -2.01
N ILE A 110 -12.53 -5.62 -1.70
CA ILE A 110 -13.09 -6.21 -0.50
C ILE A 110 -11.92 -6.79 0.29
N PHE A 111 -11.75 -6.35 1.54
CA PHE A 111 -10.77 -6.90 2.45
C PHE A 111 -11.42 -7.90 3.42
N VAL A 112 -10.68 -8.95 3.75
CA VAL A 112 -11.01 -9.88 4.84
C VAL A 112 -10.06 -9.64 6.01
N ARG A 113 -10.49 -9.98 7.23
CA ARG A 113 -9.68 -9.78 8.43
C ARG A 113 -8.52 -10.77 8.45
N SER A 114 -7.32 -10.24 8.65
CA SER A 114 -6.14 -11.04 9.00
C SER A 114 -5.85 -10.92 10.49
N LYS A 115 -5.51 -12.05 11.12
CA LYS A 115 -5.19 -12.14 12.54
C LYS A 115 -4.07 -11.16 12.88
N ASP A 116 -4.34 -10.32 13.87
CA ASP A 116 -3.43 -9.27 14.37
C ASP A 116 -2.95 -8.28 13.28
N GLY A 117 -3.66 -8.18 12.15
CA GLY A 117 -3.30 -7.31 11.02
C GLY A 117 -1.98 -7.68 10.35
N ARG A 118 -1.48 -8.90 10.55
CA ARG A 118 -0.20 -9.36 10.04
C ARG A 118 -0.29 -9.66 8.55
N SER A 119 0.74 -9.26 7.80
CA SER A 119 0.94 -9.67 6.42
C SER A 119 2.44 -9.74 6.07
N HIS A 120 2.81 -10.46 5.01
CA HIS A 120 4.20 -10.71 4.59
C HIS A 120 5.04 -11.41 5.67
N THR A 121 4.42 -12.30 6.43
CA THR A 121 5.05 -13.07 7.52
C THR A 121 4.47 -14.48 7.53
N PRO A 122 5.23 -15.52 7.92
CA PRO A 122 4.74 -16.90 7.94
C PRO A 122 3.47 -17.15 8.76
N GLU A 123 3.17 -16.27 9.71
CA GLU A 123 2.02 -16.34 10.62
C GLU A 123 0.83 -15.52 10.14
N GLU A 124 0.90 -14.97 8.92
CA GLU A 124 -0.26 -14.39 8.24
C GLU A 124 -1.38 -15.44 8.18
N PHE A 125 -2.55 -15.07 8.69
CA PHE A 125 -3.67 -15.98 8.81
C PHE A 125 -5.00 -15.23 8.75
N SER A 126 -5.95 -15.75 7.98
CA SER A 126 -7.34 -15.30 7.97
C SER A 126 -8.24 -16.49 8.29
N SER A 127 -9.25 -16.30 9.13
CA SER A 127 -10.12 -17.42 9.53
C SER A 127 -10.99 -17.86 8.36
N ILE A 128 -11.40 -19.13 8.34
CA ILE A 128 -12.33 -19.64 7.31
C ILE A 128 -13.64 -18.83 7.30
N ALA A 129 -14.13 -18.40 8.46
CA ALA A 129 -15.33 -17.57 8.54
C ALA A 129 -15.13 -16.22 7.83
N ASP A 130 -14.00 -15.53 8.07
CA ASP A 130 -13.68 -14.26 7.41
C ASP A 130 -13.54 -14.42 5.90
N ILE A 131 -12.90 -15.51 5.46
CA ILE A 131 -12.73 -15.82 4.03
C ILE A 131 -14.09 -16.08 3.37
N VAL A 132 -14.96 -16.88 4.02
CA VAL A 132 -16.30 -17.18 3.52
C VAL A 132 -17.16 -15.93 3.42
N ASP A 133 -17.12 -15.04 4.42
CA ASP A 133 -17.84 -13.77 4.37
C ASP A 133 -17.33 -12.89 3.21
N GLY A 134 -16.01 -12.81 3.01
CA GLY A 134 -15.42 -12.12 1.86
C GLY A 134 -15.89 -12.67 0.51
N ILE A 135 -15.94 -14.00 0.36
CA ILE A 135 -16.43 -14.67 -0.85
C ILE A 135 -17.91 -14.38 -1.09
N LYS A 136 -18.75 -14.43 -0.05
CA LYS A 136 -20.19 -14.14 -0.17
C LYS A 136 -20.44 -12.71 -0.64
N VAL A 137 -19.73 -11.74 -0.06
CA VAL A 137 -19.85 -10.33 -0.46
C VAL A 137 -19.35 -10.14 -1.88
N LEU A 138 -18.22 -10.75 -2.26
CA LEU A 138 -17.69 -10.70 -3.62
C LEU A 138 -18.70 -11.26 -4.64
N ALA A 139 -19.21 -12.47 -4.39
CA ALA A 139 -20.16 -13.13 -5.29
C ALA A 139 -21.46 -12.32 -5.46
N GLY A 140 -22.03 -11.82 -4.35
CA GLY A 140 -23.24 -10.99 -4.40
C GLY A 140 -23.00 -9.65 -5.10
N THR A 141 -21.84 -9.03 -4.88
CA THR A 141 -21.46 -7.76 -5.54
C THR A 141 -21.35 -7.95 -7.05
N LEU A 142 -20.68 -9.02 -7.49
CA LEU A 142 -20.55 -9.34 -8.91
C LEU A 142 -21.90 -9.61 -9.55
N TYR A 143 -22.77 -10.38 -8.88
CA TYR A 143 -24.13 -10.63 -9.35
C TYR A 143 -24.92 -9.33 -9.51
N ARG A 144 -24.89 -8.46 -8.48
CA ARG A 144 -25.56 -7.16 -8.51
C ARG A 144 -25.06 -6.31 -9.68
N LEU A 145 -23.75 -6.17 -9.86
CA LEU A 145 -23.18 -5.36 -10.94
C LEU A 145 -23.47 -5.90 -12.34
N ALA A 146 -23.72 -7.20 -12.48
CA ALA A 146 -23.96 -7.84 -13.76
C ALA A 146 -25.45 -7.86 -14.15
N TYR A 147 -26.38 -7.88 -13.18
CA TYR A 147 -27.77 -8.21 -13.43
C TYR A 147 -28.81 -7.28 -12.79
N LEU A 148 -28.41 -6.34 -11.93
CA LEU A 148 -29.31 -5.38 -11.26
C LEU A 148 -28.95 -3.94 -11.64
#